data_AF-U1PRG9-F1
#
_entry.id   AF-U1PRG9-F1
#
_cell.length_a   1.000
_cell.length_b   1.000
_cell.length_c   1.000
_cell.angle_alpha   90.00
_cell.angle_beta   90.00
_cell.angle_gamma   90.00
#
_symmetry.space_group_name_H-M   'P 1'
#
loop_
_entity.id
_entity.type
_entity.pdbx_description
1 polymer ?
#
loop_
_entity_poly.entity_id
_entity_poly.type
_entity_poly.pdbx_seq_one_letter_code
_entity_poly.pdbx_strand_id
1 'polypeptide(L)'
;PVIRSRVPIDSTRRVVVRQAQDLESIYYTIKQVLDDPETRGTILVPLGVLLLIYPATIGASVLDIPGAAVLGGLSGLLGLYSLFHGLGLEETVDNAAARLRQGLYAGRLTIVTYAVAVTLILIGVVEGAQQLETVRQNTPQLPAVRGVAVFVYTSVRWFAVAGVTTSLGRVTDEYLTESFRWRYVNAPFYVLAIGIVLHGLSGYFLPVAGTVTPVSNTRLAVTLVAGTLLGVLSTLTFAVAESRYGVSPEPQ
;
A
#
# COMPACT_ATOMS: atom_id res chain seq x y z
N PRO A 1 -41.79 30.05 39.34
CA PRO A 1 -43.25 30.03 39.07
C PRO A 1 -44.00 30.96 40.05
N VAL A 2 -44.80 31.88 39.53
CA VAL A 2 -45.63 32.79 40.34
C VAL A 2 -46.94 32.08 40.66
N ILE A 3 -47.18 31.75 41.92
CA ILE A 3 -48.44 31.11 42.37
C ILE A 3 -49.38 32.22 42.82
N ARG A 4 -50.52 32.37 42.15
CA ARG A 4 -51.62 33.24 42.62
C ARG A 4 -52.78 32.39 43.07
N SER A 5 -53.25 32.63 44.29
CA SER A 5 -54.47 32.06 44.83
C SER A 5 -55.43 33.17 45.20
N ARG A 6 -56.73 32.90 45.07
CA ARG A 6 -57.80 33.80 45.53
C ARG A 6 -58.26 33.48 46.96
N VAL A 7 -57.61 32.52 47.62
CA VAL A 7 -57.91 32.00 48.97
C VAL A 7 -56.59 31.87 49.77
N PRO A 8 -56.56 32.10 51.10
CA PRO A 8 -55.32 32.06 51.88
C PRO A 8 -54.62 30.70 51.76
N ILE A 9 -53.32 30.70 51.45
CA ILE A 9 -52.50 29.48 51.42
C ILE A 9 -51.71 29.43 52.72
N ASP A 10 -51.86 28.36 53.50
CA ASP A 10 -51.13 28.19 54.77
C ASP A 10 -49.68 27.72 54.58
N SER A 11 -49.38 26.91 53.57
CA SER A 11 -47.98 26.58 53.23
C SER A 11 -47.83 26.08 51.80
N THR A 12 -46.63 26.26 51.26
CA THR A 12 -46.24 25.62 50.00
C THR A 12 -45.05 24.71 50.25
N ARG A 13 -45.15 23.45 49.81
CA ARG A 13 -44.04 22.50 49.86
C ARG A 13 -43.65 22.16 48.43
N ARG A 14 -42.48 22.64 48.00
CA ARG A 14 -41.95 22.32 46.68
C ARG A 14 -41.21 21.00 46.75
N VAL A 15 -41.67 20.01 46.00
CA VAL A 15 -40.92 18.78 45.74
C VAL A 15 -40.35 18.90 44.33
N VAL A 16 -39.03 19.08 44.23
CA VAL A 16 -38.34 19.02 42.93
C VAL A 16 -37.96 17.57 42.71
N VAL A 17 -38.71 16.89 41.84
CA VAL A 17 -38.40 15.52 41.46
C VAL A 17 -37.35 15.57 40.36
N ARG A 18 -36.15 15.08 40.64
CA ARG A 18 -35.11 14.87 39.62
C ARG A 18 -35.37 13.48 39.04
N GLN A 19 -36.06 13.40 37.91
CA GLN A 19 -36.18 12.11 37.21
C GLN A 19 -34.78 11.67 36.75
N ALA A 20 -34.51 10.37 36.84
CA ALA A 20 -33.29 9.76 36.34
C ALA A 20 -33.31 9.73 34.80
N GLN A 21 -33.22 10.89 34.16
CA GLN A 21 -33.05 11.04 32.70
C GLN A 21 -31.62 10.75 32.24
N ASP A 22 -30.72 10.39 33.16
CA ASP A 22 -29.29 10.22 32.86
C ASP A 22 -29.00 9.00 31.97
N LEU A 23 -29.78 7.91 32.04
CA LEU A 23 -29.49 6.71 31.23
C LEU A 23 -29.83 6.89 29.74
N GLU A 24 -30.94 7.57 29.44
CA GLU A 24 -31.32 7.86 28.05
C GLU A 24 -30.36 8.89 27.42
N SER A 25 -29.98 9.91 28.18
CA SER A 25 -28.97 10.90 27.77
C SER A 25 -27.61 10.26 27.48
N ILE A 26 -27.15 9.33 28.35
CA ILE A 26 -25.91 8.58 28.12
C ILE A 26 -26.01 7.71 26.87
N TYR A 27 -27.13 7.02 26.66
CA TYR A 27 -27.34 6.20 25.46
C TYR A 27 -27.19 7.03 24.18
N TYR A 28 -27.84 8.20 24.10
CA TYR A 28 -27.73 9.07 22.93
C TYR A 28 -26.34 9.69 22.78
N THR A 29 -25.67 10.02 23.89
CA THR A 29 -24.30 10.53 23.86
C THR A 29 -23.34 9.48 23.30
N ILE A 30 -23.42 8.24 23.76
CA ILE A 30 -22.61 7.13 23.24
C ILE A 30 -22.95 6.88 21.77
N LYS A 31 -24.23 6.85 21.42
CA LYS A 31 -24.66 6.69 20.03
C LYS A 31 -24.09 7.78 19.13
N GLN A 32 -24.16 9.04 19.56
CA GLN A 32 -23.63 10.17 18.80
C GLN A 32 -22.11 10.08 18.59
N VAL A 33 -21.37 9.67 19.62
CA VAL A 33 -19.91 9.44 19.53
C VAL A 33 -19.57 8.28 18.59
N LEU A 34 -20.41 7.24 18.54
CA LEU A 34 -20.23 6.10 17.63
C LEU A 34 -20.73 6.39 16.20
N ASP A 35 -21.67 7.32 16.03
CA ASP A 35 -22.16 7.73 14.71
C ASP A 35 -21.18 8.69 14.02
N ASP A 36 -20.39 9.44 14.79
CA ASP A 36 -19.34 10.32 14.26
C ASP A 36 -18.11 9.51 13.78
N PRO A 37 -17.79 9.50 12.47
CA PRO A 37 -16.73 8.66 11.92
C PRO A 37 -15.33 8.98 12.45
N GLU A 38 -15.03 10.25 12.75
CA GLU A 38 -13.74 10.66 13.32
C GLU A 38 -13.55 10.12 14.73
N THR A 39 -14.56 10.33 15.58
CA THR A 39 -14.49 9.90 16.99
C THR A 39 -14.61 8.38 17.12
N ARG A 40 -15.45 7.73 16.29
CA ARG A 40 -15.61 6.28 16.31
C ARG A 40 -14.30 5.56 16.02
N GLY A 41 -13.53 6.00 15.02
CA GLY A 41 -12.25 5.36 14.67
C GLY A 41 -11.27 5.38 15.84
N THR A 42 -11.08 6.57 16.43
CA THR A 42 -10.14 6.78 17.54
C THR A 42 -10.44 5.90 18.77
N ILE A 43 -11.71 5.63 19.05
CA ILE A 43 -12.13 4.83 20.21
C ILE A 43 -12.25 3.34 19.86
N LEU A 44 -12.95 3.00 18.77
CA LEU A 44 -13.25 1.61 18.43
C LEU A 44 -12.04 0.85 17.90
N VAL A 45 -11.07 1.50 17.26
CA VAL A 45 -9.94 0.76 16.67
C VAL A 45 -9.00 0.19 17.73
N PRO A 46 -8.52 0.95 18.73
CA PRO A 46 -7.73 0.38 19.83
C PRO A 46 -8.49 -0.71 20.60
N LEU A 47 -9.79 -0.48 20.85
CA LEU A 47 -10.64 -1.44 21.55
C LEU A 47 -10.88 -2.70 20.71
N GLY A 48 -11.11 -2.55 19.40
CA GLY A 48 -11.27 -3.66 18.47
C GLY A 48 -10.00 -4.50 18.38
N VAL A 49 -8.82 -3.88 18.29
CA VAL A 49 -7.54 -4.61 18.32
C VAL A 49 -7.37 -5.36 19.65
N LEU A 50 -7.69 -4.73 20.78
CA LEU A 50 -7.63 -5.38 22.09
C LEU A 50 -8.55 -6.61 22.15
N LEU A 51 -9.78 -6.49 21.66
CA LEU A 51 -10.74 -7.60 21.60
C LEU A 51 -10.28 -8.72 20.64
N LEU A 52 -9.55 -8.37 19.57
CA LEU A 52 -9.01 -9.32 18.61
C LEU A 52 -7.80 -10.10 19.13
N ILE A 53 -7.11 -9.65 20.18
CA ILE A 53 -5.93 -10.35 20.73
C ILE A 53 -6.25 -11.80 21.05
N TYR A 54 -7.35 -12.05 21.76
CA TYR A 54 -7.72 -13.39 22.22
C TYR A 54 -8.04 -14.37 21.08
N PRO A 55 -8.95 -14.07 20.13
CA PRO A 55 -9.19 -14.97 19.01
C PRO A 55 -7.96 -15.08 18.09
N ALA A 56 -7.14 -14.02 17.95
CA ALA A 56 -5.92 -14.07 17.16
C ALA A 56 -4.87 -15.01 17.75
N THR A 57 -4.68 -15.04 19.07
CA THR A 57 -3.72 -15.95 19.72
C THR A 57 -4.15 -17.41 19.62
N ILE A 58 -5.46 -17.69 19.70
CA ILE A 58 -6.00 -19.04 19.49
C ILE A 58 -5.85 -19.46 18.01
N GLY A 59 -6.19 -18.59 17.06
CA GLY A 59 -6.03 -18.91 15.64
C GLY A 59 -4.57 -19.15 15.27
N ALA A 60 -3.66 -18.37 15.85
CA ALA A 60 -2.23 -18.52 15.66
C ALA A 60 -1.68 -19.84 16.20
N SER A 61 -2.14 -20.31 17.36
CA SER A 61 -1.69 -21.59 17.90
C SER A 61 -2.11 -22.78 17.04
N VAL A 62 -3.28 -22.70 16.40
CA VAL A 62 -3.74 -23.71 15.43
C VAL A 62 -2.85 -23.75 14.18
N LEU A 63 -2.26 -22.62 13.81
CA LEU A 63 -1.39 -22.47 12.63
C LEU A 63 0.11 -22.57 12.97
N ASP A 64 0.44 -22.96 14.21
CA ASP A 64 1.81 -23.05 14.73
C ASP A 64 2.62 -21.73 14.60
N ILE A 65 1.90 -20.60 14.67
CA ILE A 65 2.48 -19.27 14.60
C ILE A 65 2.94 -18.84 16.01
N PRO A 66 4.21 -18.43 16.19
CA PRO A 66 4.70 -17.96 17.48
C PRO A 66 3.88 -16.79 18.02
N GLY A 67 3.53 -16.82 19.32
CA GLY A 67 2.74 -15.75 19.95
C GLY A 67 3.37 -14.35 19.82
N ALA A 68 4.70 -14.27 19.77
CA ALA A 68 5.42 -13.01 19.51
C ALA A 68 5.11 -12.43 18.12
N ALA A 69 4.93 -13.29 17.10
CA ALA A 69 4.56 -12.84 15.76
C ALA A 69 3.12 -12.30 15.72
N VAL A 70 2.21 -12.86 16.53
CA VAL A 70 0.83 -12.36 16.68
C VAL A 70 0.83 -10.97 17.31
N LEU A 71 1.52 -10.80 18.44
CA LEU A 71 1.63 -9.52 19.11
C LEU A 71 2.32 -8.48 18.21
N GLY A 72 3.41 -8.86 17.54
CA GLY A 72 4.08 -8.00 16.57
C GLY A 72 3.15 -7.59 15.42
N GLY A 73 2.33 -8.49 14.91
CA GLY A 73 1.33 -8.21 13.88
C GLY A 73 0.25 -7.23 14.35
N LEU A 74 -0.29 -7.43 15.56
CA LEU A 74 -1.30 -6.53 16.14
C LEU A 74 -0.73 -5.15 16.46
N SER A 75 0.48 -5.08 17.01
CA SER A 75 1.19 -3.81 17.21
C SER A 75 1.49 -3.11 15.89
N GLY A 76 1.87 -3.87 14.86
CA GLY A 76 2.07 -3.34 13.50
C GLY A 76 0.79 -2.76 12.91
N LEU A 77 -0.34 -3.45 13.06
CA LEU A 77 -1.66 -2.96 12.64
C LEU A 77 -2.05 -1.67 13.36
N LEU A 78 -1.85 -1.60 14.68
CA LEU A 78 -2.09 -0.39 15.46
C LEU A 78 -1.18 0.77 15.02
N GLY A 79 0.10 0.50 14.80
CA GLY A 79 1.05 1.50 14.32
C GLY A 79 0.67 2.03 12.93
N LEU A 80 0.29 1.13 12.02
CA LEU A 80 -0.15 1.50 10.68
C LEU A 80 -1.44 2.31 10.71
N TYR A 81 -2.41 1.92 11.55
CA TYR A 81 -3.63 2.69 11.78
C TYR A 81 -3.32 4.10 12.31
N SER A 82 -2.47 4.19 13.34
CA SER A 82 -2.09 5.48 13.92
C SER A 82 -1.39 6.37 12.91
N LEU A 83 -0.55 5.81 12.04
CA LEU A 83 0.12 6.54 10.98
C LEU A 83 -0.87 6.98 9.90
N PHE A 84 -1.78 6.11 9.51
CA PHE A 84 -2.82 6.40 8.53
C PHE A 84 -3.68 7.61 8.95
N HIS A 85 -4.13 7.59 10.20
CA HIS A 85 -4.94 8.65 10.79
C HIS A 85 -4.11 9.92 11.04
N GLY A 86 -2.88 9.78 11.56
CA GLY A 86 -1.99 10.91 11.83
C GLY A 86 -1.52 11.65 10.58
N LEU A 87 -1.52 10.99 9.42
CA LEU A 87 -1.21 11.58 8.12
C LEU A 87 -2.45 12.10 7.36
N GLY A 88 -3.66 11.93 7.89
CA GLY A 88 -4.91 12.36 7.24
C GLY A 88 -5.16 11.68 5.90
N LEU A 89 -4.85 10.38 5.80
CA LEU A 89 -4.92 9.65 4.53
C LEU A 89 -6.35 9.23 4.14
N GLU A 90 -7.37 9.53 4.95
CA GLU A 90 -8.76 9.13 4.71
C GLU A 90 -9.25 9.63 3.35
N GLU A 91 -9.18 10.94 3.11
CA GLU A 91 -9.66 11.56 1.88
C GLU A 91 -8.89 11.06 0.66
N THR A 92 -7.60 10.78 0.83
CA THR A 92 -6.75 10.27 -0.27
C THR A 92 -7.22 8.88 -0.69
N VAL A 93 -7.52 8.02 0.28
CA VAL A 93 -8.04 6.67 0.01
C VAL A 93 -9.44 6.72 -0.58
N ASP A 94 -10.32 7.56 -0.06
CA ASP A 94 -11.69 7.70 -0.59
C ASP A 94 -11.69 8.19 -2.05
N ASN A 95 -10.85 9.18 -2.34
CA ASN A 95 -10.65 9.67 -3.71
C ASN A 95 -10.04 8.60 -4.61
N ALA A 96 -9.07 7.83 -4.12
CA ALA A 96 -8.49 6.71 -4.86
C ALA A 96 -9.54 5.61 -5.14
N ALA A 97 -10.36 5.26 -4.16
CA ALA A 97 -11.43 4.28 -4.30
C ALA A 97 -12.51 4.75 -5.29
N ALA A 98 -12.89 6.02 -5.26
CA ALA A 98 -13.81 6.61 -6.21
C ALA A 98 -13.27 6.52 -7.64
N ARG A 99 -11.99 6.85 -7.86
CA ARG A 99 -11.32 6.73 -9.16
C ARG A 99 -11.25 5.29 -9.65
N LEU A 100 -10.94 4.34 -8.76
CA LEU A 100 -10.93 2.92 -9.08
C LEU A 100 -12.31 2.44 -9.54
N ARG A 101 -13.38 2.78 -8.80
CA ARG A 101 -14.76 2.44 -9.18
C ARG A 101 -15.10 3.04 -10.54
N GLN A 102 -14.88 4.34 -10.74
CA GLN A 102 -15.17 5.02 -12.00
C GLN A 102 -14.41 4.38 -13.17
N GLY A 103 -13.13 4.08 -13.00
CA GLY A 103 -12.36 3.45 -14.08
C GLY A 103 -12.77 1.99 -14.35
N LEU A 104 -13.23 1.24 -13.34
CA LEU A 104 -13.77 -0.11 -13.51
C LEU A 104 -15.04 -0.07 -14.37
N TYR A 105 -15.93 0.89 -14.10
CA TYR A 105 -17.12 1.11 -14.93
C TYR A 105 -16.79 1.61 -16.34
N ALA A 106 -15.71 2.39 -16.48
CA ALA A 106 -15.24 2.89 -17.77
C ALA A 106 -14.44 1.85 -18.59
N GLY A 107 -14.25 0.62 -18.09
CA GLY A 107 -13.55 -0.44 -18.81
C GLY A 107 -12.05 -0.20 -19.02
N ARG A 108 -11.41 0.62 -18.17
CA ARG A 108 -9.99 0.97 -18.33
C ARG A 108 -9.07 -0.23 -18.05
N LEU A 109 -8.26 -0.62 -19.04
CA LEU A 109 -7.33 -1.75 -18.91
C LEU A 109 -6.28 -1.49 -17.81
N THR A 110 -5.93 -0.23 -17.59
CA THR A 110 -4.99 0.21 -16.55
C THR A 110 -5.34 -0.37 -15.18
N ILE A 111 -6.61 -0.50 -14.81
CA ILE A 111 -7.00 -1.03 -13.49
C ILE A 111 -6.68 -2.50 -13.34
N VAL A 112 -6.98 -3.31 -14.36
CA VAL A 112 -6.66 -4.73 -14.36
C VAL A 112 -5.15 -4.92 -14.23
N THR A 113 -4.37 -4.17 -15.02
CA THR A 113 -2.91 -4.24 -14.96
C THR A 113 -2.34 -3.77 -13.63
N TYR A 114 -2.96 -2.78 -12.97
CA TYR A 114 -2.55 -2.32 -11.64
C TYR A 114 -2.85 -3.37 -10.57
N ALA A 115 -4.01 -4.02 -10.63
CA ALA A 115 -4.35 -5.12 -9.73
C ALA A 115 -3.34 -6.28 -9.86
N VAL A 116 -3.02 -6.68 -11.10
CA VAL A 116 -2.00 -7.69 -11.37
C VAL A 116 -0.63 -7.25 -10.86
N ALA A 117 -0.23 -5.99 -11.09
CA ALA A 117 1.04 -5.47 -10.61
C ALA A 117 1.15 -5.49 -9.08
N VAL A 118 0.08 -5.17 -8.35
CA VAL A 118 0.04 -5.29 -6.89
C VAL A 118 0.30 -6.73 -6.44
N THR A 119 -0.38 -7.70 -7.07
CA THR A 119 -0.15 -9.12 -6.78
C THR A 119 1.30 -9.53 -7.04
N LEU A 120 1.88 -9.12 -8.17
CA LEU A 120 3.27 -9.41 -8.51
C LEU A 120 4.27 -8.78 -7.52
N ILE A 121 4.02 -7.55 -7.06
CA ILE A 121 4.83 -6.91 -6.02
C ILE A 121 4.77 -7.71 -4.73
N LEU A 122 3.58 -8.13 -4.28
CA LEU A 122 3.44 -8.94 -3.07
C LEU A 122 4.21 -10.25 -3.17
N ILE A 123 4.13 -10.95 -4.31
CA ILE A 123 4.92 -12.17 -4.57
C ILE A 123 6.42 -11.87 -4.46
N GLY A 124 6.88 -10.77 -5.08
CA GLY A 124 8.29 -10.37 -5.02
C GLY A 124 8.78 -10.07 -3.59
N VAL A 125 7.95 -9.41 -2.77
CA VAL A 125 8.27 -9.13 -1.37
C VAL A 125 8.35 -10.43 -0.56
N VAL A 126 7.39 -11.33 -0.74
CA VAL A 126 7.35 -12.62 -0.02
C VAL A 126 8.55 -13.48 -0.40
N GLU A 127 8.82 -13.67 -1.70
CA GLU A 127 9.97 -14.45 -2.16
C GLU A 127 11.30 -13.84 -1.70
N GLY A 128 11.43 -12.51 -1.77
CA GLY A 128 12.63 -11.81 -1.29
C GLY A 128 12.86 -11.99 0.21
N ALA A 129 11.80 -11.92 1.02
CA ALA A 129 11.88 -12.13 2.45
C ALA A 129 12.23 -13.59 2.81
N GLN A 130 11.60 -14.56 2.12
CA GLN A 130 11.90 -15.99 2.28
C GLN A 130 13.36 -16.32 1.92
N GLN A 131 13.86 -15.74 0.81
CA GLN A 131 15.24 -15.95 0.39
C GLN A 131 16.22 -15.30 1.38
N LEU A 132 15.93 -14.10 1.87
CA LEU A 132 16.73 -13.43 2.88
C LEU A 132 16.83 -14.26 4.16
N GLU A 133 15.72 -14.82 4.63
CA GLU A 133 15.68 -15.66 5.82
C GLU A 133 16.51 -16.94 5.61
N THR A 134 16.35 -17.59 4.47
CA THR A 134 17.14 -18.79 4.10
C THR A 134 18.65 -18.50 4.11
N VAL A 135 19.07 -17.33 3.61
CA VAL A 135 20.49 -16.94 3.62
C VAL A 135 20.97 -16.60 5.04
N ARG A 136 20.14 -15.95 5.87
CA ARG A 136 20.48 -15.65 7.27
C ARG A 136 20.67 -16.90 8.13
N GLN A 137 19.86 -17.93 7.90
CA GLN A 137 20.01 -19.21 8.60
C GLN A 137 21.37 -19.87 8.33
N ASN A 138 21.86 -19.75 7.09
CA ASN A 138 23.17 -20.29 6.68
C ASN A 138 24.34 -19.33 6.98
N THR A 139 24.07 -18.05 7.24
CA THR A 139 25.07 -17.02 7.55
C THR A 139 24.54 -16.08 8.63
N PRO A 140 24.65 -16.47 9.92
CA PRO A 140 24.02 -15.75 11.04
C PRO A 140 24.49 -14.30 11.21
N GLN A 141 25.69 -13.96 10.72
CA GLN A 141 26.29 -12.62 10.79
C GLN A 141 26.24 -11.89 9.44
N LEU A 142 25.17 -12.05 8.67
CA LEU A 142 25.02 -11.38 7.37
C LEU A 142 24.95 -9.85 7.56
N PRO A 143 25.87 -9.06 6.97
CA PRO A 143 25.81 -7.60 7.02
C PRO A 143 24.50 -7.08 6.39
N ALA A 144 23.93 -6.02 6.97
CA ALA A 144 22.65 -5.45 6.52
C ALA A 144 22.62 -5.14 5.01
N VAL A 145 23.72 -4.59 4.47
CA VAL A 145 23.87 -4.28 3.04
C VAL A 145 23.72 -5.53 2.16
N ARG A 146 24.32 -6.66 2.56
CA ARG A 146 24.19 -7.92 1.83
C ARG A 146 22.80 -8.53 1.99
N GLY A 147 22.16 -8.33 3.13
CA GLY A 147 20.76 -8.71 3.32
C GLY A 147 19.81 -7.97 2.36
N VAL A 148 19.98 -6.65 2.22
CA VAL A 148 19.22 -5.85 1.24
C VAL A 148 19.52 -6.33 -0.18
N ALA A 149 20.77 -6.63 -0.51
CA ALA A 149 21.14 -7.15 -1.81
C ALA A 149 20.46 -8.48 -2.15
N VAL A 150 20.39 -9.42 -1.21
CA VAL A 150 19.68 -10.70 -1.38
C VAL A 150 18.19 -10.48 -1.62
N PHE A 151 17.56 -9.62 -0.83
CA PHE A 151 16.15 -9.27 -0.98
C PHE A 151 15.90 -8.68 -2.38
N VAL A 152 16.62 -7.62 -2.74
CA VAL A 152 16.45 -6.91 -4.02
C VAL A 152 16.71 -7.84 -5.20
N TYR A 153 17.78 -8.65 -5.16
CA TYR A 153 18.13 -9.58 -6.24
C TYR A 153 17.00 -10.55 -6.58
N THR A 154 16.29 -11.01 -5.55
CA THR A 154 15.19 -11.97 -5.67
C THR A 154 13.89 -11.27 -6.08
N SER A 155 13.56 -10.15 -5.41
CA SER A 155 12.30 -9.43 -5.64
C SER A 155 12.24 -8.69 -6.98
N VAL A 156 13.38 -8.20 -7.48
CA VAL A 156 13.41 -7.25 -8.60
C VAL A 156 12.81 -7.80 -9.89
N ARG A 157 12.89 -9.12 -10.14
CA ARG A 157 12.25 -9.74 -11.30
C ARG A 157 10.74 -9.49 -11.29
N TRP A 158 10.10 -9.73 -10.14
CA TRP A 158 8.67 -9.53 -9.98
C TRP A 158 8.29 -8.06 -10.06
N PHE A 159 9.10 -7.17 -9.48
CA PHE A 159 8.89 -5.72 -9.58
C PHE A 159 9.03 -5.22 -11.02
N ALA A 160 9.98 -5.74 -11.79
CA ALA A 160 10.15 -5.41 -13.19
C ALA A 160 8.94 -5.88 -14.02
N VAL A 161 8.48 -7.12 -13.83
CA VAL A 161 7.29 -7.63 -14.52
C VAL A 161 6.04 -6.83 -14.14
N ALA A 162 5.90 -6.45 -12.86
CA ALA A 162 4.81 -5.60 -12.39
C ALA A 162 4.83 -4.24 -13.09
N GLY A 163 5.96 -3.53 -13.08
CA GLY A 163 6.07 -2.22 -13.70
C GLY A 163 5.88 -2.25 -15.22
N VAL A 164 6.37 -3.30 -15.90
CA VAL A 164 6.11 -3.51 -17.33
C VAL A 164 4.62 -3.70 -17.58
N THR A 165 3.96 -4.57 -16.81
CA THR A 165 2.51 -4.82 -16.91
C THR A 165 1.70 -3.54 -16.74
N THR A 166 1.99 -2.76 -15.70
CA THR A 166 1.40 -1.43 -15.45
C THR A 166 1.62 -0.47 -16.61
N SER A 167 2.84 -0.40 -17.13
CA SER A 167 3.18 0.53 -18.21
C SER A 167 2.50 0.15 -19.52
N LEU A 168 2.41 -1.14 -19.85
CA LEU A 168 1.69 -1.63 -21.02
C LEU A 168 0.19 -1.38 -20.89
N GLY A 169 -0.40 -1.61 -19.72
CA GLY A 169 -1.81 -1.28 -19.47
C GLY A 169 -2.13 0.18 -19.74
N ARG A 170 -1.26 1.08 -19.27
CA ARG A 170 -1.39 2.52 -19.52
C ARG A 170 -1.22 2.89 -21.00
N VAL A 171 -0.24 2.31 -21.69
CA VAL A 171 -0.02 2.54 -23.13
C VAL A 171 -1.26 2.10 -23.93
N THR A 172 -1.84 0.96 -23.58
CA THR A 172 -3.07 0.47 -24.23
C THR A 172 -4.27 1.36 -23.93
N ASP A 173 -4.47 1.80 -22.68
CA ASP A 173 -5.58 2.72 -22.34
C ASP A 173 -5.49 4.02 -23.14
N GLU A 174 -4.29 4.59 -23.23
CA GLU A 174 -4.02 5.84 -23.98
C GLU A 174 -4.23 5.66 -25.51
N TYR A 175 -3.89 4.48 -26.03
CA TYR A 175 -4.14 4.13 -27.43
C TYR A 175 -5.65 4.02 -27.71
N LEU A 176 -6.42 3.45 -26.78
CA LEU A 176 -7.86 3.29 -26.90
C LEU A 176 -8.63 4.62 -26.73
N THR A 177 -8.07 5.60 -26.02
CA THR A 177 -8.69 6.92 -25.80
C THR A 177 -8.23 8.01 -26.78
N GLU A 178 -7.56 7.64 -27.87
CA GLU A 178 -7.04 8.55 -28.93
C GLU A 178 -6.10 9.66 -28.44
N SER A 179 -5.61 9.59 -27.20
CA SER A 179 -4.66 10.55 -26.60
C SER A 179 -3.21 10.08 -26.70
N PHE A 180 -2.95 9.13 -27.59
CA PHE A 180 -1.69 8.42 -27.73
C PHE A 180 -0.53 9.33 -28.12
N ARG A 181 0.61 9.15 -27.43
CA ARG A 181 1.91 9.75 -27.78
C ARG A 181 2.97 8.66 -27.80
N TRP A 182 3.81 8.63 -28.84
CA TRP A 182 4.83 7.59 -29.01
C TRP A 182 5.83 7.58 -27.86
N ARG A 183 6.06 8.74 -27.22
CA ARG A 183 6.90 8.84 -26.02
C ARG A 183 6.45 7.94 -24.86
N TYR A 184 5.15 7.61 -24.74
CA TYR A 184 4.66 6.77 -23.65
C TYR A 184 5.04 5.30 -23.78
N VAL A 185 5.28 4.82 -25.00
CA VAL A 185 5.74 3.45 -25.27
C VAL A 185 7.14 3.21 -24.72
N ASN A 186 7.89 4.26 -24.40
CA ASN A 186 9.21 4.18 -23.79
C ASN A 186 9.19 3.69 -22.32
N ALA A 187 8.08 3.89 -21.61
CA ALA A 187 7.94 3.54 -20.20
C ALA A 187 8.27 2.07 -19.86
N PRO A 188 7.73 1.03 -20.53
CA PRO A 188 8.08 -0.37 -20.27
C PRO A 188 9.57 -0.66 -20.41
N PHE A 189 10.24 -0.04 -21.38
CA PHE A 189 11.66 -0.24 -21.61
C PHE A 189 12.51 0.36 -20.49
N TYR A 190 12.13 1.52 -19.95
CA TYR A 190 12.80 2.06 -18.77
C TYR A 190 12.64 1.15 -17.55
N VAL A 191 11.46 0.60 -17.32
CA VAL A 191 11.25 -0.36 -16.22
C VAL A 191 12.15 -1.58 -16.39
N LEU A 192 12.23 -2.13 -17.62
CA LEU A 192 13.13 -3.25 -17.91
C LEU A 192 14.60 -2.90 -17.70
N ALA A 193 15.04 -1.75 -18.21
CA ALA A 193 16.41 -1.27 -18.03
C ALA A 193 16.78 -1.15 -16.55
N ILE A 194 15.91 -0.52 -15.76
CA ILE A 194 16.08 -0.36 -14.31
C ILE A 194 16.10 -1.74 -13.63
N GLY A 195 15.17 -2.64 -13.97
CA GLY A 195 15.11 -3.99 -13.42
C GLY A 195 16.39 -4.80 -13.68
N ILE A 196 16.91 -4.74 -14.90
CA ILE A 196 18.18 -5.37 -15.32
C ILE A 196 19.34 -4.81 -14.49
N VAL A 197 19.46 -3.48 -14.41
CA VAL A 197 20.53 -2.81 -13.65
C VAL A 197 20.49 -3.17 -12.17
N LEU A 198 19.30 -3.09 -11.56
CA LEU A 198 19.11 -3.42 -10.15
C LEU A 198 19.42 -4.89 -9.87
N HIS A 199 19.01 -5.82 -10.75
CA HIS A 199 19.32 -7.23 -10.62
C HIS A 199 20.83 -7.51 -10.70
N GLY A 200 21.53 -6.90 -11.65
CA GLY A 200 22.99 -7.03 -11.76
C GLY A 200 23.71 -6.46 -10.54
N LEU A 201 23.33 -5.25 -10.12
CA LEU A 201 23.94 -4.54 -9.01
C LEU A 201 23.74 -5.27 -7.69
N SER A 202 22.51 -5.68 -7.38
CA SER A 202 22.22 -6.45 -6.16
C SER A 202 22.90 -7.82 -6.21
N GLY A 203 23.00 -8.42 -7.41
CA GLY A 203 23.69 -9.68 -7.64
C GLY A 203 25.19 -9.63 -7.30
N TYR A 204 25.83 -8.49 -7.51
CA TYR A 204 27.25 -8.30 -7.17
C TYR A 204 27.51 -8.37 -5.66
N PHE A 205 26.56 -7.90 -4.85
CA PHE A 205 26.67 -7.87 -3.38
C PHE A 205 26.17 -9.15 -2.69
N LEU A 206 25.80 -10.19 -3.46
CA LEU A 206 25.35 -11.46 -2.88
C LEU A 206 26.47 -12.09 -2.03
N PRO A 207 26.12 -12.72 -0.90
CA PRO A 207 27.10 -13.44 -0.08
C PRO A 207 27.56 -14.73 -0.79
N VAL A 208 28.76 -15.19 -0.46
CA VAL A 208 29.24 -16.52 -0.87
C VAL A 208 28.65 -17.55 0.09
N ALA A 209 27.37 -17.88 -0.08
CA ALA A 209 26.65 -18.87 0.73
C ALA A 209 25.93 -19.83 -0.23
N GLY A 210 26.22 -21.13 -0.14
CA GLY A 210 26.08 -22.15 -1.21
C GLY A 210 24.83 -22.17 -2.11
N THR A 211 23.71 -21.58 -1.71
CA THR A 211 22.51 -21.42 -2.55
C THR A 211 22.58 -20.26 -3.54
N VAL A 212 23.42 -19.26 -3.30
CA VAL A 212 23.50 -18.03 -4.11
C VAL A 212 24.95 -17.58 -4.22
N THR A 213 25.43 -17.33 -5.44
CA THR A 213 26.81 -16.89 -5.69
C THR A 213 26.86 -15.44 -6.19
N PRO A 214 27.87 -14.65 -5.78
CA PRO A 214 28.05 -13.30 -6.30
C PRO A 214 28.20 -13.28 -7.81
N VAL A 215 27.57 -12.28 -8.44
CA VAL A 215 27.72 -12.05 -9.86
C VAL A 215 29.15 -11.61 -10.17
N SER A 216 29.81 -12.30 -11.10
CA SER A 216 31.15 -11.96 -11.58
C SER A 216 31.22 -10.55 -12.17
N ASN A 217 32.37 -9.86 -12.03
CA ASN A 217 32.62 -8.52 -12.57
C ASN A 217 32.22 -8.38 -14.06
N THR A 218 32.53 -9.38 -14.88
CA THR A 218 32.18 -9.39 -16.31
C THR A 218 30.66 -9.38 -16.52
N ARG A 219 29.92 -10.22 -15.78
CA ARG A 219 28.45 -10.25 -15.86
C ARG A 219 27.85 -8.94 -15.36
N LEU A 220 28.35 -8.37 -14.28
CA LEU A 220 27.91 -7.06 -13.80
C LEU A 220 28.09 -6.00 -14.88
N ALA A 221 29.28 -5.91 -15.48
CA ALA A 221 29.57 -4.95 -16.54
C ALA A 221 28.62 -5.13 -17.75
N VAL A 222 28.42 -6.37 -18.20
CA VAL A 222 27.49 -6.68 -19.30
C VAL A 222 26.06 -6.26 -18.94
N THR A 223 25.58 -6.58 -17.75
CA THR A 223 24.22 -6.23 -17.30
C THR A 223 24.02 -4.72 -17.21
N LEU A 224 25.00 -3.97 -16.68
CA LEU A 224 24.94 -2.51 -16.61
C LEU A 224 24.93 -1.89 -18.01
N VAL A 225 25.85 -2.31 -18.89
CA VAL A 225 25.93 -1.82 -20.27
C VAL A 225 24.64 -2.15 -21.03
N ALA A 226 24.15 -3.38 -20.94
CA ALA A 226 22.91 -3.79 -21.58
C ALA A 226 21.70 -2.99 -21.09
N GLY A 227 21.57 -2.78 -19.77
CA GLY A 227 20.49 -1.98 -19.19
C GLY A 227 20.54 -0.52 -19.64
N THR A 228 21.73 0.11 -19.59
CA THR A 228 21.90 1.50 -20.04
C THR A 228 21.63 1.65 -21.54
N LEU A 229 22.17 0.76 -22.38
CA LEU A 229 21.92 0.78 -23.82
C LEU A 229 20.44 0.58 -24.14
N LEU A 230 19.75 -0.33 -23.45
CA LEU A 230 18.32 -0.54 -23.65
C LEU A 230 17.52 0.75 -23.37
N GLY A 231 17.81 1.45 -22.26
CA GLY A 231 17.16 2.72 -21.94
C GLY A 231 17.44 3.83 -22.96
N VAL A 232 18.71 3.99 -23.38
CA VAL A 232 19.12 5.02 -24.35
C VAL A 232 18.53 4.74 -25.73
N LEU A 233 18.69 3.51 -26.24
CA LEU A 233 18.19 3.11 -27.55
C LEU A 233 16.66 3.20 -27.63
N SER A 234 15.96 2.81 -26.56
CA SER A 234 14.51 2.98 -26.47
C SER A 234 14.12 4.45 -26.60
N THR A 235 14.78 5.33 -25.84
CA THR A 235 14.53 6.78 -25.88
C THR A 235 14.73 7.35 -27.27
N LEU A 236 15.85 7.01 -27.93
CA LEU A 236 16.15 7.47 -29.27
C LEU A 236 15.13 6.95 -30.29
N THR A 237 14.78 5.66 -30.21
CA THR A 237 13.82 5.04 -31.13
C THR A 237 12.46 5.72 -31.06
N PHE A 238 11.95 5.95 -29.84
CA PHE A 238 10.64 6.59 -29.66
C PHE A 238 10.66 8.10 -29.93
N ALA A 239 11.77 8.79 -29.69
CA ALA A 239 11.94 10.19 -30.09
C ALA A 239 11.92 10.34 -31.62
N VAL A 240 12.59 9.44 -32.35
CA VAL A 240 12.55 9.42 -33.81
C VAL A 240 11.15 9.07 -34.31
N ALA A 241 10.47 8.09 -33.71
CA ALA A 241 9.09 7.75 -34.06
C ALA A 241 8.14 8.94 -33.89
N GLU A 242 8.23 9.67 -32.76
CA GLU A 242 7.44 10.88 -32.52
C GLU A 242 7.71 11.96 -33.58
N SER A 243 8.97 12.17 -33.97
CA SER A 243 9.29 13.16 -35.01
C SER A 243 8.73 12.82 -36.40
N ARG A 244 8.47 11.53 -36.67
CA ARG A 244 7.97 11.05 -37.98
C ARG A 244 6.46 10.88 -38.02
N TYR A 245 5.84 10.52 -36.90
CA TYR A 245 4.44 10.13 -36.81
C TYR A 245 3.62 10.98 -35.83
N GLY A 246 4.23 11.95 -35.15
CA GLY A 246 3.55 12.87 -34.25
C GLY A 246 2.65 13.83 -35.02
N VAL A 247 1.34 13.65 -34.88
CA VAL A 247 0.34 14.59 -35.40
C VAL A 247 0.42 15.85 -34.54
N SER A 248 0.77 16.99 -35.14
CA SER A 248 0.70 18.28 -34.46
C SER A 248 -0.77 18.64 -34.24
N PRO A 249 -1.21 18.99 -33.02
CA PRO A 249 -2.51 19.61 -32.85
C PRO A 249 -2.50 20.95 -33.58
N GLU A 250 -3.43 21.15 -34.52
CA GLU A 250 -3.69 22.47 -35.09
C GLU A 250 -3.98 23.46 -33.95
N PRO A 251 -3.36 24.65 -33.95
CA PRO A 251 -3.74 25.69 -33.02
C PRO A 251 -5.13 26.20 -33.38
N GLN A 252 -6.10 26.06 -32.48
CA GLN A 252 -7.33 26.85 -32.46
C GLN A 252 -7.25 27.93 -31.39
#